data_AF-A0A0M4GPI9-F1
#
_entry.id   AF-A0A0M4GPI9-F1
#
_cell.length_a   1.000
_cell.length_b   1.000
_cell.length_c   1.000
_cell.angle_alpha   90.00
_cell.angle_beta   90.00
_cell.angle_gamma   90.00
#
_symmetry.space_group_name_H-M   'P 1'
#
loop_
_entity.id
_entity.type
_entity.pdbx_description
1 polymer ?
#
loop_
_entity_poly.entity_id
_entity_poly.type
_entity_poly.pdbx_seq_one_letter_code
_entity_poly.pdbx_strand_id
1 'polypeptide(L)'
;MDKVLEVCDEALRGIGVIPASGWGLKPEYSCFDAKLRFTVDVGEPCKTKCRCGDVIKGLITPDECALFGKTCKPMNPIGPCMVSAEGSCAAFYQYMRETV
;
A
#
# COMPACT_ATOMS: atom_id res chain seq x y z
N MET A 1 -18.51 -0.36 -14.31
CA MET A 1 -17.59 0.65 -13.77
C MET A 1 -17.59 1.89 -14.65
N ASP A 2 -17.45 1.72 -15.97
CA ASP A 2 -17.27 2.80 -16.96
C ASP A 2 -18.37 3.87 -17.03
N LYS A 3 -19.57 3.59 -16.50
CA LYS A 3 -20.62 4.61 -16.38
C LYS A 3 -20.24 5.73 -15.40
N VAL A 4 -19.52 5.40 -14.33
CA VAL A 4 -19.30 6.27 -13.17
C VAL A 4 -17.82 6.66 -13.01
N LEU A 5 -16.92 5.76 -13.41
CA LEU A 5 -15.48 5.93 -13.22
C LEU A 5 -14.78 6.27 -14.53
N GLU A 6 -13.67 6.99 -14.44
CA GLU A 6 -12.73 7.25 -15.52
C GLU A 6 -11.29 6.88 -15.11
N VAL A 7 -10.48 6.51 -16.09
CA VAL A 7 -9.08 6.12 -15.86
C VAL A 7 -8.26 7.36 -15.56
N CYS A 8 -7.40 7.29 -14.54
CA CYS A 8 -6.49 8.37 -14.17
C CYS A 8 -5.13 7.83 -13.72
N ASP A 9 -4.16 8.73 -13.61
CA ASP A 9 -2.88 8.44 -12.96
C ASP A 9 -3.12 8.28 -11.45
N GLU A 10 -2.43 7.34 -10.81
CA GLU A 10 -2.65 7.09 -9.38
C GLU A 10 -1.35 6.72 -8.66
N ALA A 11 -1.24 7.19 -7.42
CA ALA A 11 -0.09 6.94 -6.57
C ALA A 11 -0.24 5.61 -5.84
N LEU A 12 0.53 4.60 -6.25
CA LEU A 12 0.59 3.33 -5.53
C LEU A 12 1.68 3.39 -4.45
N ARG A 13 1.28 3.21 -3.19
CA ARG A 13 2.17 3.29 -2.03
C ARG A 13 3.35 2.33 -2.18
N GLY A 14 4.57 2.88 -2.13
CA GLY A 14 5.81 2.10 -2.25
C GLY A 14 6.30 1.89 -3.68
N ILE A 15 5.55 2.36 -4.69
CA ILE A 15 5.93 2.32 -6.10
C ILE A 15 6.05 3.75 -6.66
N GLY A 16 5.04 4.60 -6.43
CA GLY A 16 4.96 5.96 -6.97
C GLY A 16 3.71 6.16 -7.82
N VAL A 17 3.65 7.27 -8.56
CA VAL A 17 2.57 7.53 -9.52
C VAL A 17 2.76 6.65 -10.74
N ILE A 18 1.73 5.91 -11.11
CA ILE A 18 1.70 5.11 -12.34
C ILE A 18 0.66 5.73 -13.29
N PRO A 19 1.00 5.97 -14.57
CA PRO A 19 0.05 6.49 -15.53
C PRO A 19 -1.11 5.54 -15.79
N ALA A 20 -2.32 6.08 -15.90
CA ALA A 20 -3.53 5.32 -16.26
C ALA A 20 -3.77 4.05 -15.41
N SER A 21 -3.37 4.06 -14.14
CA SER A 21 -3.45 2.90 -13.24
C SER A 21 -4.60 2.96 -12.23
N GLY A 22 -5.27 4.09 -12.11
CA GLY A 22 -6.32 4.32 -11.12
C GLY A 22 -7.68 4.62 -11.73
N TRP A 23 -8.64 4.81 -10.83
CA TRP A 23 -10.01 5.18 -11.16
C TRP A 23 -10.42 6.44 -10.39
N GLY A 24 -10.80 7.48 -11.12
CA GLY A 24 -11.45 8.68 -10.60
C GLY A 24 -12.96 8.64 -10.81
N LEU A 25 -13.71 9.44 -10.05
CA LEU A 25 -15.12 9.68 -10.33
C LEU A 25 -15.23 10.65 -11.51
N LYS A 26 -16.11 10.36 -12.47
CA LYS A 26 -16.38 11.30 -13.56
C LYS A 26 -16.97 12.61 -13.06
N PRO A 27 -16.83 13.73 -13.82
CA PRO A 27 -17.29 15.05 -13.38
C PRO A 27 -18.77 15.12 -13.00
N GLU A 28 -19.64 14.33 -13.64
CA GLU A 28 -21.08 14.29 -13.34
C GLU A 28 -21.37 13.72 -11.93
N TYR A 29 -20.41 13.01 -11.35
CA TYR A 29 -20.47 12.40 -10.03
C TYR A 29 -19.59 13.13 -9.00
N SER A 30 -19.06 14.32 -9.33
CA SER A 30 -18.18 15.13 -8.45
C SER A 30 -18.82 15.47 -7.10
N CYS A 31 -20.15 15.52 -7.01
CA CYS A 31 -20.87 15.70 -5.75
C CYS A 31 -20.67 14.54 -4.74
N PHE A 32 -20.12 13.42 -5.17
CA PHE A 32 -19.73 12.28 -4.32
C PHE A 32 -18.22 12.20 -4.07
N ASP A 33 -17.40 13.02 -4.72
CA ASP A 33 -15.94 12.99 -4.58
C ASP A 33 -15.48 13.73 -3.32
N ALA A 34 -14.96 12.98 -2.34
CA ALA A 34 -14.41 13.54 -1.12
C ALA A 34 -13.17 14.42 -1.37
N LYS A 35 -12.36 14.14 -2.40
CA LYS A 35 -11.19 14.94 -2.76
C LYS A 35 -11.58 16.35 -3.20
N LEU A 36 -12.76 16.52 -3.80
CA LEU A 36 -13.29 17.83 -4.23
C LEU A 36 -14.09 18.54 -3.14
N ARG A 37 -14.74 17.78 -2.26
CA ARG A 37 -15.62 18.32 -1.21
C ARG A 37 -14.89 18.80 0.03
N PHE A 38 -13.70 18.26 0.30
CA PHE A 38 -12.97 18.53 1.54
C PHE A 38 -11.54 18.95 1.22
N THR A 39 -11.15 20.13 1.71
CA THR A 39 -9.76 20.57 1.69
C THR A 39 -9.03 19.97 2.90
N VAL A 40 -8.12 19.03 2.65
CA VAL A 40 -7.31 18.37 3.68
C VAL A 40 -5.84 18.59 3.38
N ASP A 41 -5.09 19.10 4.35
CA ASP A 41 -3.63 19.09 4.31
C ASP A 41 -3.14 17.73 4.84
N VAL A 42 -2.52 16.95 3.96
CA VAL A 42 -2.05 15.59 4.24
C VAL A 42 -0.61 15.54 4.75
N GLY A 43 0.15 16.65 4.69
CA GLY A 43 1.55 16.68 5.10
C GLY A 43 2.45 15.67 4.38
N GLU A 44 3.68 15.50 4.89
CA GLU A 44 4.60 14.49 4.37
C GLU A 44 4.37 13.11 5.01
N PRO A 45 4.46 12.00 4.24
CA PRO A 45 4.40 10.67 4.81
C PRO A 45 5.54 10.38 5.79
N CYS A 46 5.23 9.70 6.90
CA CYS A 46 6.23 9.24 7.84
C CYS A 46 7.26 8.30 7.18
N LYS A 47 8.54 8.64 7.29
CA LYS A 47 9.64 7.81 6.79
C LYS A 47 9.87 6.64 7.75
N THR A 48 10.03 5.44 7.20
CA THR A 48 10.32 4.23 7.97
C THR A 48 11.46 3.46 7.32
N LYS A 49 12.11 2.56 8.07
CA LYS A 49 13.08 1.60 7.50
C LYS A 49 12.41 0.41 6.79
N CYS A 50 11.09 0.47 6.60
CA CYS A 50 10.34 -0.61 5.99
C CYS A 50 10.64 -0.72 4.49
N ARG A 51 10.82 -1.96 4.01
CA ARG A 51 11.08 -2.27 2.59
C ARG A 51 9.86 -2.86 1.87
N CYS A 52 8.63 -2.59 2.32
CA CYS A 52 7.41 -3.08 1.65
C CYS A 52 7.37 -2.75 0.16
N GLY A 53 7.85 -1.56 -0.25
CA GLY A 53 7.95 -1.19 -1.67
C GLY A 53 8.81 -2.16 -2.48
N ASP A 54 9.95 -2.59 -1.95
CA ASP A 54 10.82 -3.56 -2.63
C ASP A 54 10.20 -4.96 -2.67
N VAL A 55 9.49 -5.35 -1.60
CA VAL A 55 8.75 -6.63 -1.55
C VAL A 55 7.65 -6.67 -2.63
N ILE A 56 6.81 -5.64 -2.74
CA ILE A 56 5.71 -5.63 -3.73
C ILE A 56 6.20 -5.48 -5.17
N LYS A 57 7.39 -4.91 -5.38
CA LYS A 57 8.07 -4.90 -6.69
C LYS A 57 8.75 -6.24 -7.02
N GLY A 58 8.75 -7.20 -6.09
CA GLY A 58 9.43 -8.49 -6.27
C GLY A 58 10.95 -8.40 -6.28
N LEU A 59 11.53 -7.33 -5.72
CA LEU A 59 12.99 -7.12 -5.67
C LEU A 59 13.65 -7.86 -4.51
N ILE A 60 12.87 -8.14 -3.45
CA ILE A 60 13.30 -8.90 -2.27
C ILE A 60 12.16 -9.79 -1.76
N THR A 61 12.47 -10.86 -1.05
CA THR A 61 11.53 -11.60 -0.22
C THR A 61 11.36 -10.94 1.17
N PRO A 62 10.26 -11.20 1.89
CA PRO A 62 10.02 -10.59 3.19
C PRO A 62 11.13 -10.81 4.22
N ASP A 63 11.78 -11.97 4.24
CA ASP A 63 12.88 -12.32 5.15
C ASP A 63 14.20 -11.57 4.88
N GLU A 64 14.38 -11.02 3.69
CA GLU A 64 15.49 -10.10 3.38
C GLU A 64 15.27 -8.68 3.97
N CYS A 65 14.06 -8.37 4.45
CA CYS A 65 13.79 -7.12 5.15
C CYS A 65 14.28 -7.20 6.60
N ALA A 66 15.20 -6.32 6.99
CA ALA A 66 15.80 -6.32 8.33
C ALA A 66 14.79 -6.17 9.50
N LEU A 67 13.57 -5.67 9.23
CA LEU A 67 12.52 -5.52 10.24
C LEU A 67 11.61 -6.75 10.37
N PHE A 68 11.55 -7.59 9.33
CA PHE A 68 10.62 -8.72 9.24
C PHE A 68 10.85 -9.73 10.35
N GLY A 69 9.76 -10.19 10.99
CA GLY A 69 9.83 -11.19 12.06
C GLY A 69 10.43 -10.67 13.38
N LYS A 70 11.00 -9.45 13.40
CA LYS A 70 11.66 -8.83 14.55
C LYS A 70 10.78 -7.74 15.15
N THR A 71 10.94 -6.51 14.68
CA THR A 71 10.14 -5.36 15.10
C THR A 71 8.83 -5.26 14.33
N CYS A 72 8.81 -5.72 13.07
CA CYS A 72 7.62 -5.82 12.24
C CYS A 72 7.02 -7.22 12.34
N LYS A 73 5.88 -7.33 13.02
CA LYS A 73 5.11 -8.57 13.27
C LYS A 73 3.61 -8.27 13.15
N PRO A 74 2.71 -9.27 13.01
CA PRO A 74 1.27 -8.99 12.91
C PRO A 74 0.71 -8.16 14.08
N MET A 75 1.18 -8.41 15.31
CA MET A 75 0.76 -7.64 16.50
C MET A 75 1.41 -6.26 16.62
N ASN A 76 2.50 -6.00 15.90
CA ASN A 76 3.19 -4.71 15.85
C ASN A 76 3.69 -4.44 14.43
N PRO A 77 2.79 -4.13 13.49
CA PRO A 77 3.16 -4.01 12.09
C PRO A 77 3.77 -2.63 11.82
N ILE A 78 4.94 -2.62 11.15
CA ILE A 78 5.60 -1.38 10.73
C ILE A 78 5.17 -0.97 9.32
N GLY A 79 4.90 -1.94 8.44
CA GLY A 79 4.58 -1.73 7.03
C GLY A 79 3.22 -2.30 6.65
N PRO A 80 2.60 -1.77 5.58
CA PRO A 80 1.27 -2.21 5.14
C PRO A 80 1.22 -3.69 4.75
N CYS A 81 2.30 -4.26 4.21
CA CYS A 81 2.33 -5.68 3.87
C CYS A 81 2.29 -6.62 5.09
N MET A 82 2.50 -6.11 6.31
CA MET A 82 2.31 -6.87 7.56
C MET A 82 0.91 -6.65 8.17
N VAL A 83 0.21 -5.57 7.79
CA VAL A 83 -1.16 -5.27 8.25
C VAL A 83 -2.20 -5.99 7.40
N SER A 84 -2.03 -5.95 6.08
CA SER A 84 -3.01 -6.50 5.14
C SER A 84 -3.08 -8.02 5.22
N ALA A 85 -4.30 -8.56 5.20
CA ALA A 85 -4.53 -10.00 5.08
C ALA A 85 -3.95 -10.58 3.77
N GLU A 86 -3.92 -9.77 2.71
CA GLU A 86 -3.32 -10.11 1.41
C GLU A 86 -1.85 -9.67 1.33
N GLY A 87 -1.28 -9.14 2.42
CA GLY A 87 0.08 -8.62 2.43
C GLY A 87 1.12 -9.73 2.38
N SER A 88 2.08 -9.62 1.46
CA SER A 88 3.14 -10.63 1.29
C SER A 88 3.93 -10.88 2.57
N CYS A 89 4.19 -9.86 3.39
CA CYS A 89 4.87 -10.05 4.67
C CYS A 89 3.99 -10.81 5.67
N ALA A 90 2.71 -10.48 5.79
CA ALA A 90 1.80 -11.17 6.69
C ALA A 90 1.66 -12.66 6.31
N ALA A 91 1.46 -12.94 5.01
CA ALA A 91 1.39 -14.30 4.48
C ALA A 91 2.69 -15.08 4.73
N PHE A 92 3.84 -14.47 4.44
CA PHE A 92 5.15 -15.11 4.66
C PHE A 92 5.39 -15.39 6.14
N TYR A 93 5.00 -14.46 7.02
CA TYR A 93 5.12 -14.63 8.48
C TYR A 93 4.27 -15.80 8.98
N GLN A 94 3.08 -15.99 8.42
CA GLN A 94 2.13 -17.00 8.87
C GLN A 94 2.47 -18.42 8.36
N TYR A 95 2.96 -18.54 7.13
CA TYR A 95 3.04 -19.83 6.45
C TYR A 95 4.44 -20.29 6.05
N MET A 96 5.41 -19.37 5.96
CA MET A 96 6.75 -19.67 5.42
C MET A 96 7.87 -19.49 6.44
N ARG A 97 7.55 -19.11 7.68
CA ARG A 97 8.54 -19.13 8.76
C ARG A 97 8.70 -20.56 9.30
N GLU A 98 9.87 -21.14 9.10
CA GLU A 98 10.30 -22.28 9.91
C GLU A 98 10.41 -21.82 11.37
N THR A 99 9.59 -22.40 12.25
CA THR A 99 9.80 -22.31 13.70
C THR A 99 11.00 -23.16 14.04
N VAL A 100 12.15 -22.52 14.22
CA VAL A 100 13.26 -23.08 15.01
C VAL A 100 12.96 -22.87 16.49
#